data_AF-A0A952SXT5-F1
#
_entry.id   AF-A0A952SXT5-F1
#
_cell.length_a   1.000
_cell.length_b   1.000
_cell.length_c   1.000
_cell.angle_alpha   90.00
_cell.angle_beta   90.00
_cell.angle_gamma   90.00
#
_symmetry.space_group_name_H-M   'P 1'
#
loop_
_entity.id
_entity.type
_entity.pdbx_description
1 polymer ?
#
loop_
_entity_poly.entity_id
_entity_poly.type
_entity_poly.pdbx_seq_one_letter_code
_entity_poly.pdbx_strand_id
1 'polypeptide(L)' 'KLEWFFVTPRYHRVHHLKQIGRGGANFGVLFTVWDRLFGTYVDPEQVESTGPYGIQETVHPVRLAIGV' A
#
# COMPACT_ATOMS: atom_id res chain seq x y z
N LYS A 1 11.78 1.89 10.92
CA LYS A 1 11.10 1.61 9.63
C LYS A 1 11.25 2.83 8.72
N LEU A 2 11.62 2.65 7.44
CA LEU A 2 11.76 3.74 6.46
C LEU A 2 10.42 4.45 6.17
N GLU A 3 9.32 3.70 6.35
CA GLU A 3 7.90 4.06 6.18
C GLU A 3 7.37 5.13 7.16
N TRP A 4 8.24 5.67 8.02
CA TRP A 4 7.93 6.89 8.77
C TRP A 4 8.01 8.14 7.91
N PHE A 5 8.83 8.09 6.85
CA PHE A 5 9.10 9.23 5.98
C PHE A 5 8.77 8.91 4.51
N PHE A 6 9.22 7.76 4.01
CA PHE A 6 9.15 7.44 2.58
C PHE A 6 8.20 6.30 2.26
N VAL A 7 7.57 6.40 1.09
CA VAL A 7 6.75 5.34 0.51
C VAL A 7 7.66 4.22 0.01
N THR A 8 7.54 3.03 0.60
CA THR A 8 8.25 1.81 0.17
C THR A 8 7.37 0.99 -0.78
N PRO A 9 7.92 0.04 -1.55
CA PRO A 9 7.11 -0.89 -2.33
C PRO A 9 6.04 -1.62 -1.50
N ARG A 10 6.40 -2.00 -0.26
CA ARG A 10 5.47 -2.64 0.69
C ARG A 10 4.35 -1.70 1.12
N TYR A 11 4.65 -0.41 1.32
CA TYR A 11 3.67 0.63 1.61
C TYR A 11 2.72 0.88 0.43
N HIS A 12 3.28 1.04 -0.78
CA HIS A 12 2.53 1.28 -2.01
C HIS A 12 1.64 0.09 -2.38
N ARG A 13 2.09 -1.14 -2.12
CA ARG A 13 1.29 -2.37 -2.32
C ARG A 13 -0.07 -2.30 -1.61
N VAL A 14 -0.12 -1.73 -0.41
CA VAL A 14 -1.36 -1.59 0.36
C VAL A 14 -2.38 -0.83 -0.46
N HIS A 15 -2.02 0.30 -1.09
CA HIS A 15 -2.92 1.07 -1.95
C HIS A 15 -3.64 0.22 -3.03
N HIS A 16 -2.97 -0.79 -3.57
CA HIS A 16 -3.51 -1.66 -4.63
C HIS A 16 -4.40 -2.80 -4.12
N LEU A 17 -4.47 -3.03 -2.80
CA LEU A 17 -5.30 -4.08 -2.24
C LEU A 17 -6.78 -3.71 -2.35
N LYS A 18 -7.56 -4.62 -2.94
CA LYS A 18 -8.99 -4.41 -3.16
C LYS A 18 -9.81 -4.37 -1.87
N GLN A 19 -9.35 -5.05 -0.81
CA GLN A 19 -10.11 -5.22 0.44
C GLN A 19 -9.83 -4.12 1.48
N ILE A 20 -9.30 -2.96 1.08
CA ILE A 20 -9.06 -1.85 2.00
C ILE A 20 -10.30 -0.98 2.13
N GLY A 21 -11.21 -1.39 3.01
CA GLY A 21 -12.36 -0.61 3.44
C GLY A 21 -13.15 0.05 2.30
N ARG A 22 -13.94 1.08 2.60
CA ARG A 22 -14.66 1.87 1.58
C ARG A 22 -13.86 3.07 1.06
N GLY A 23 -12.77 3.42 1.74
CA GLY A 23 -12.05 4.66 1.50
C GLY A 23 -10.66 4.51 0.91
N GLY A 24 -10.17 3.29 0.67
CA GLY A 24 -8.77 3.06 0.30
C GLY A 24 -7.77 3.42 1.41
N ALA A 25 -6.48 3.33 1.12
CA ALA A 25 -5.39 3.70 2.04
C ALA A 25 -4.11 4.05 1.28
N ASN A 26 -3.15 4.63 1.99
CA ASN A 26 -1.77 4.84 1.55
C ASN A 26 -1.67 5.54 0.19
N PHE A 27 -2.32 6.70 0.06
CA PHE A 27 -2.39 7.51 -1.16
C PHE A 27 -1.10 8.26 -1.48
N GLY A 28 -0.21 8.44 -0.50
CA GLY A 28 1.08 9.08 -0.71
C GLY A 28 1.92 8.31 -1.73
N VAL A 29 2.55 9.05 -2.65
CA VAL A 29 3.45 8.48 -3.68
C VAL A 29 4.93 8.58 -3.28
N LEU A 30 5.30 9.62 -2.54
CA LEU A 30 6.69 9.85 -2.10
C LEU A 30 6.85 9.86 -0.58
N PHE A 31 5.96 10.57 0.12
CA PHE A 31 6.04 10.77 1.56
C PHE A 31 4.80 10.24 2.28
N THR A 32 5.01 9.48 3.35
CA THR A 32 3.95 8.88 4.17
C THR A 32 3.27 9.88 5.12
N VAL A 33 3.86 11.07 5.28
CA VAL A 33 3.35 12.11 6.19
C VAL A 33 1.92 12.52 5.83
N TRP A 34 1.58 12.54 4.54
CA TRP A 34 0.24 12.90 4.09
C TRP A 34 -0.81 11.92 4.58
N ASP A 35 -0.57 10.62 4.45
CA ASP A 35 -1.51 9.61 4.92
C ASP A 35 -1.68 9.61 6.44
N ARG A 36 -0.62 9.95 7.18
CA ARG A 36 -0.69 10.11 8.64
C ARG A 36 -1.49 11.34 9.04
N LEU A 37 -1.32 12.45 8.33
CA LEU A 37 -2.04 13.70 8.57
C LEU A 37 -3.54 13.58 8.24
N PHE A 38 -3.88 12.87 7.17
CA PHE A 38 -5.27 12.72 6.71
C PHE A 38 -5.95 11.44 7.19
N GLY A 39 -5.27 10.61 7.99
CA GLY A 39 -5.85 9.40 8.58
C GLY A 39 -6.09 8.26 7.58
N THR A 40 -5.38 8.26 6.45
CA THR A 40 -5.44 7.21 5.41
C THR A 40 -4.29 6.20 5.52
N TYR A 41 -3.44 6.34 6.55
CA TYR A 41 -2.34 5.42 6.81
C TYR A 41 -2.82 4.05 7.26
N VAL A 42 -2.33 3.01 6.59
CA VAL A 42 -2.47 1.61 6.98
C VAL A 42 -1.09 0.97 7.06
N ASP A 43 -0.80 0.33 8.21
CA ASP A 43 0.48 -0.36 8.42
C ASP A 43 0.54 -1.62 7.56
N PRO A 44 1.51 -1.75 6.64
CA PRO A 44 1.63 -2.91 5.77
C PRO A 44 1.87 -4.24 6.50
N GLU A 45 2.31 -4.22 7.76
CA GLU A 45 2.48 -5.43 8.59
C GLU A 45 1.16 -5.97 9.14
N GLN A 46 0.12 -5.13 9.18
CA GLN A 46 -1.20 -5.50 9.66
C GLN A 46 -2.11 -5.99 8.52
N VAL A 47 -1.60 -6.04 7.29
CA VAL A 47 -2.38 -6.39 6.11
C VAL A 47 -1.84 -7.66 5.47
N GLU A 48 -2.66 -8.69 5.46
CA GLU A 48 -2.37 -9.91 4.70
C GLU A 48 -2.49 -9.64 3.19
N SER A 49 -1.48 -10.08 2.43
CA SER A 49 -1.45 -9.88 0.98
C SER A 49 -2.07 -11.05 0.19
N THR A 50 -2.96 -11.80 0.82
CA THR A 50 -3.59 -12.99 0.25
C THR A 50 -4.77 -12.65 -0.67
N GLY A 51 -5.22 -11.40 -0.68
CA GLY A 51 -6.33 -10.93 -1.50
C GLY A 51 -5.93 -10.48 -2.92
N PRO A 52 -6.89 -10.43 -3.86
CA PRO A 52 -6.66 -9.93 -5.21
C PRO A 52 -6.29 -8.43 -5.22
N TYR A 53 -5.36 -8.06 -6.09
CA TYR A 53 -5.00 -6.66 -6.37
C TYR A 53 -5.95 -6.08 -7.41
N GLY A 54 -6.34 -4.82 -7.26
CA GLY A 54 -7.11 -4.06 -8.26
C GLY A 54 -8.29 -4.82 -8.88
N ILE A 55 -8.29 -4.93 -10.22
CA ILE A 55 -9.35 -5.57 -11.03
C ILE A 55 -9.12 -7.09 -11.18
N GLN A 56 -8.79 -7.78 -10.08
CA GLN A 56 -8.41 -9.21 -10.08
C GLN A 56 -7.10 -9.51 -10.83
N GLU A 57 -6.13 -8.60 -10.74
CA GLU A 57 -4.84 -8.79 -11.39
C GLU A 57 -3.97 -9.75 -10.58
N THR A 58 -3.33 -10.69 -11.28
CA THR A 58 -2.24 -11.49 -10.73
C THR A 58 -0.93 -10.75 -11.01
N VAL A 59 -0.40 -10.09 -9.98
CA VAL A 59 0.83 -9.30 -10.10
C VAL A 59 2.04 -10.20 -9.95
N HIS A 60 2.99 -10.11 -10.88
CA HIS A 60 4.23 -10.88 -10.82
C HIS A 60 5.05 -10.50 -9.56
N PRO A 61 5.72 -11.46 -8.87
CA PRO A 61 6.44 -11.19 -7.62
C PRO A 61 7.51 -10.09 -7.74
N VAL A 62 8.19 -10.03 -8.89
CA VAL A 62 9.22 -9.01 -9.17
C VAL A 62 8.64 -7.60 -9.17
N ARG A 63 7.45 -7.45 -9.77
CA ARG A 63 6.70 -6.18 -9.85
C ARG A 63 6.30 -5.70 -8.45
N LEU A 64 5.81 -6.63 -7.63
CA LEU A 64 5.56 -6.42 -6.20
C LEU A 64 6.79 -5.99 -5.40
N ALA A 65 7.96 -6.58 -5.67
CA ALA A 65 9.19 -6.27 -4.97
C ALA A 65 9.70 -4.84 -5.28
N ILE A 66 9.52 -4.38 -6.51
CA ILE A 66 9.93 -3.03 -6.94
C ILE A 66 8.82 -1.98 -6.80
N GLY A 67 7.58 -2.40 -6.55
CA GLY A 67 6.43 -1.54 -6.34
C GLY A 67 5.81 -1.00 -7.64
N VAL A 68 5.82 -1.79 -8.71
CA VAL A 68 5.25 -1.46 -10.04
C VAL A 68 4.22 -2.50 -10.46
#